data_AF-A0A8T7LEM6-F1
#
_entry.id   AF-A0A8T7LEM6-F1
#
_cell.length_a   1.000
_cell.length_b   1.000
_cell.length_c   1.000
_cell.angle_alpha   90.00
_cell.angle_beta   90.00
_cell.angle_gamma   90.00
#
_symmetry.space_group_name_H-M   'P 1'
#
loop_
_entity.id
_entity.type
_entity.pdbx_description
1 polymer ?
#
loop_
_entity_poly.entity_id
_entity_poly.type
_entity_poly.pdbx_seq_one_letter_code
_entity_poly.pdbx_strand_id
1 'polypeptide(L)'
;MPGPPVSLGCAVLLSPGIAGPPDSGTIITVLPPFITANGMPLATGGGTICLMVNSLTGVPYPMLIGPFGSSGVRVAGRPLLRVGDVVPTPPGIMTILGPPATVAVNDTSPP
;
A
#
# COMPACT_ATOMS: atom_id res chain seq x y z
N MET A 1 -10.14 -4.85 -2.77
CA MET A 1 -10.45 -5.97 -3.68
C MET A 1 -9.96 -7.26 -3.04
N PRO A 2 -10.59 -8.41 -3.31
CA PRO A 2 -10.01 -9.69 -2.90
C PRO A 2 -8.59 -9.86 -3.44
N GLY A 3 -7.64 -10.26 -2.59
CA GLY A 3 -6.27 -10.41 -3.02
C GLY A 3 -5.29 -10.82 -1.91
N PRO A 4 -4.10 -11.30 -2.32
CA PRO A 4 -3.03 -11.58 -1.37
C PRO A 4 -2.51 -10.29 -0.73
N PRO A 5 -2.08 -10.33 0.54
CA PRO A 5 -1.56 -9.17 1.24
C PRO A 5 -0.22 -8.71 0.67
N VAL A 6 0.10 -7.43 0.85
CA VAL A 6 1.40 -6.85 0.46
C VAL A 6 2.23 -6.44 1.67
N SER A 7 3.51 -6.13 1.43
CA SER A 7 4.49 -5.76 2.45
C SER A 7 5.55 -4.82 1.86
N LEU A 8 6.65 -4.66 2.58
CA LEU A 8 7.84 -3.93 2.15
C LEU A 8 8.29 -4.36 0.75
N GLY A 9 8.70 -3.39 -0.07
CA GLY A 9 9.12 -3.63 -1.46
C GLY A 9 7.96 -3.74 -2.46
N CYS A 10 6.70 -3.74 -2.02
CA CYS A 10 5.56 -3.63 -2.93
C CYS A 10 5.61 -2.31 -3.70
N ALA A 11 5.52 -2.39 -5.02
CA ALA A 11 5.37 -1.26 -5.89
C ALA A 11 3.97 -0.66 -5.76
N VAL A 12 3.92 0.67 -5.84
CA VAL A 12 2.68 1.46 -5.79
C VAL A 12 2.69 2.50 -6.90
N LEU A 13 1.50 2.88 -7.35
CA LEU A 13 1.29 3.94 -8.33
C LEU A 13 0.27 4.93 -7.77
N LEU A 14 0.57 6.22 -7.81
CA LEU A 14 -0.31 7.28 -7.36
C LEU A 14 -0.80 8.11 -8.56
N SER A 15 -2.12 8.17 -8.75
CA SER A 15 -2.74 8.86 -9.88
C SER A 15 -3.92 9.74 -9.43
N PRO A 16 -3.93 11.06 -9.74
CA PRO A 16 -2.77 11.83 -10.20
C PRO A 16 -1.63 11.81 -9.16
N GLY A 17 -0.40 11.96 -9.62
CA GLY A 17 0.75 12.24 -8.76
C GLY A 17 0.74 13.67 -8.24
N ILE A 18 1.73 14.02 -7.42
CA ILE A 18 1.86 15.35 -6.81
C ILE A 18 2.13 16.45 -7.85
N ALA A 19 2.70 16.11 -8.99
CA ALA A 19 2.91 17.02 -10.12
C ALA A 19 1.84 16.88 -11.23
N GLY A 20 0.83 16.04 -11.04
CA GLY A 20 -0.23 15.76 -12.04
C GLY A 20 -0.10 14.37 -12.68
N PRO A 21 0.95 14.08 -13.46
CA PRO A 21 1.14 12.73 -14.00
C PRO A 21 1.37 11.69 -12.88
N PRO A 22 1.17 10.39 -13.15
CA PRO A 22 1.28 9.35 -12.12
C PRO A 22 2.68 9.20 -11.53
N ASP A 23 2.78 9.25 -10.20
CA ASP A 23 4.03 8.97 -9.48
C ASP A 23 4.14 7.49 -9.14
N SER A 24 5.35 6.93 -9.17
CA SER A 24 5.61 5.54 -8.80
C SER A 24 6.39 5.47 -7.50
N GLY A 25 6.25 4.38 -6.76
CA GLY A 25 6.95 4.24 -5.50
C GLY A 25 7.01 2.81 -4.99
N THR A 26 7.60 2.66 -3.82
CA THR A 26 7.69 1.37 -3.12
C THR A 26 7.37 1.55 -1.64
N ILE A 27 6.74 0.54 -1.04
CA ILE A 27 6.51 0.50 0.41
C ILE A 27 7.87 0.30 1.11
N ILE A 28 8.24 1.25 1.97
CA ILE A 28 9.52 1.22 2.70
C ILE A 28 9.36 1.00 4.20
N THR A 29 8.18 1.32 4.75
CA THR A 29 7.94 1.23 6.20
C THR A 29 6.51 0.79 6.49
N VAL A 30 6.36 -0.15 7.43
CA VAL A 30 5.08 -0.50 8.06
C VAL A 30 5.18 -0.15 9.54
N LEU A 31 4.31 0.74 10.01
CA LEU A 31 4.31 1.21 11.39
C LEU A 31 3.70 0.15 12.32
N PRO A 32 4.29 -0.06 13.51
CA PRO A 32 3.69 -0.89 14.53
C PRO A 32 2.26 -0.45 14.91
N PRO A 33 1.44 -1.37 15.42
CA PRO A 33 1.69 -2.82 15.48
C PRO A 33 1.46 -3.48 14.11
N PHE A 34 2.22 -4.53 13.82
CA PHE A 34 2.11 -5.30 12.58
C PHE A 34 2.10 -6.80 12.85
N ILE A 35 1.51 -7.56 11.93
CA ILE A 35 1.68 -9.02 11.82
C ILE A 35 2.64 -9.31 10.68
N THR A 36 3.33 -10.44 10.71
CA THR A 36 4.33 -10.78 9.69
C THR A 36 3.90 -11.95 8.82
N ALA A 37 4.23 -11.92 7.53
CA ALA A 37 4.20 -13.07 6.63
C ALA A 37 5.59 -13.23 6.00
N ASN A 38 6.11 -14.47 5.96
CA ASN A 38 7.48 -14.73 5.48
C ASN A 38 8.56 -13.86 6.16
N GLY A 39 8.35 -13.51 7.44
CA GLY A 39 9.23 -12.62 8.20
C GLY A 39 9.08 -11.12 7.90
N MET A 40 8.19 -10.71 6.98
CA MET A 40 7.98 -9.31 6.61
C MET A 40 6.68 -8.75 7.18
N PRO A 41 6.63 -7.49 7.65
CA PRO A 41 5.44 -6.89 8.25
C PRO A 41 4.36 -6.60 7.19
N LEU A 42 3.12 -7.04 7.41
CA LEU A 42 2.03 -6.82 6.46
C LEU A 42 1.60 -5.35 6.43
N ALA A 43 1.47 -4.80 5.22
CA ALA A 43 1.11 -3.42 5.02
C ALA A 43 -0.37 -3.15 5.36
N THR A 44 -0.62 -1.98 5.94
CA THR A 44 -1.95 -1.53 6.36
C THR A 44 -2.26 -0.11 5.87
N GLY A 45 -3.52 0.17 5.58
CA GLY A 45 -3.99 1.53 5.30
C GLY A 45 -3.82 2.43 6.53
N GLY A 46 -3.29 3.64 6.34
CA GLY A 46 -3.02 4.60 7.42
C GLY A 46 -1.84 4.22 8.34
N GLY A 47 -1.17 3.09 8.08
CA GLY A 47 -0.03 2.61 8.87
C GLY A 47 1.20 2.27 8.03
N THR A 48 1.23 2.66 6.75
CA THR A 48 2.28 2.28 5.82
C THR A 48 2.81 3.51 5.08
N ILE A 49 4.13 3.61 4.96
CA ILE A 49 4.81 4.72 4.27
C ILE A 49 5.50 4.17 3.02
N CYS A 50 5.28 4.87 1.90
CA CYS A 50 5.93 4.64 0.64
C CYS A 50 7.03 5.69 0.40
N LEU A 51 8.10 5.28 -0.27
CA LEU A 51 9.01 6.19 -0.96
C LEU A 51 8.51 6.32 -2.39
N MET A 52 7.90 7.47 -2.68
CA MET A 52 7.44 7.82 -4.01
C MET A 52 8.55 8.53 -4.77
N VAL A 53 8.51 8.47 -6.09
CA VAL A 53 9.38 9.20 -7.01
C VAL A 53 8.47 10.04 -7.89
N ASN A 54 8.65 11.35 -7.82
CA ASN A 54 7.90 12.27 -8.65
C ASN A 54 8.20 12.01 -10.13
N SER A 55 7.17 11.79 -10.94
CA SER A 55 7.34 11.42 -12.35
C SER A 55 7.90 12.53 -13.22
N LEU A 56 7.72 13.80 -12.81
CA LEU A 56 8.17 14.96 -13.56
C LEU A 56 9.60 15.38 -13.18
N THR A 57 9.94 15.34 -11.90
CA THR A 57 11.23 15.82 -11.39
C THR A 57 12.21 14.71 -11.05
N GLY A 58 11.74 13.47 -10.91
CA GLY A 58 12.53 12.33 -10.42
C GLY A 58 12.89 12.40 -8.93
N VAL A 59 12.44 13.43 -8.21
CA VAL A 59 12.78 13.63 -6.79
C VAL A 59 11.99 12.66 -5.92
N PRO A 60 12.65 11.90 -5.02
CA PRO A 60 11.96 11.01 -4.10
C PRO A 60 11.30 11.78 -2.95
N TYR A 61 10.13 11.32 -2.51
CA TYR A 61 9.42 11.88 -1.36
C TYR A 61 8.67 10.79 -0.58
N PRO A 62 8.63 10.87 0.76
CA PRO A 62 7.86 9.94 1.57
C PRO A 62 6.36 10.27 1.51
N MET A 63 5.50 9.25 1.54
CA MET A 63 4.06 9.44 1.62
C MET A 63 3.38 8.35 2.44
N LEU A 64 2.46 8.75 3.33
CA LEU A 64 1.62 7.81 4.09
C LEU A 64 0.44 7.36 3.22
N ILE A 65 0.19 6.05 3.15
CA ILE A 65 -0.98 5.48 2.47
C ILE A 65 -2.26 5.84 3.24
N GLY A 66 -3.34 6.18 2.53
CA GLY A 66 -4.64 6.48 3.11
C GLY A 66 -5.23 5.34 3.97
N PRO A 67 -6.19 5.62 4.87
CA PRO A 67 -6.70 4.68 5.87
C PRO A 67 -7.76 3.69 5.34
N PHE A 68 -7.63 3.25 4.08
CA PHE A 68 -8.56 2.32 3.42
C PHE A 68 -7.83 1.04 2.96
N GLY A 69 -8.57 -0.03 2.66
CA GLY A 69 -8.01 -1.34 2.32
C GLY A 69 -9.04 -2.45 2.52
N SER A 70 -8.70 -3.56 3.15
CA SER A 70 -9.67 -4.58 3.51
C SER A 70 -10.74 -4.13 4.50
N SER A 71 -12.00 -4.46 4.20
CA SER A 71 -13.14 -4.29 5.13
C SER A 71 -13.18 -5.36 6.22
N GLY A 72 -12.68 -6.58 5.97
CA GLY A 72 -12.77 -7.72 6.88
C GLY A 72 -11.49 -8.04 7.65
N VAL A 73 -10.32 -7.86 7.03
CA VAL A 73 -9.03 -8.17 7.67
C VAL A 73 -8.34 -6.89 8.12
N ARG A 74 -8.12 -6.79 9.43
CA ARG A 74 -7.51 -5.62 10.06
C ARG A 74 -6.36 -6.03 10.98
N VAL A 75 -5.35 -5.17 11.05
CA VAL A 75 -4.24 -5.29 11.99
C VAL A 75 -4.29 -4.09 12.92
N ALA A 76 -4.59 -4.34 14.19
CA ALA A 76 -4.84 -3.30 15.20
C ALA A 76 -5.79 -2.18 14.72
N GLY A 77 -6.91 -2.58 14.10
CA GLY A 77 -7.93 -1.67 13.60
C GLY A 77 -7.63 -1.05 12.23
N ARG A 78 -6.40 -1.17 11.70
CA ARG A 78 -6.04 -0.68 10.37
C ARG A 78 -6.35 -1.72 9.29
N PRO A 79 -6.96 -1.33 8.16
CA PRO A 79 -7.30 -2.28 7.09
C PRO A 79 -6.04 -2.84 6.42
N LEU A 80 -6.03 -4.14 6.14
CA LEU A 80 -4.94 -4.80 5.42
C LEU A 80 -4.88 -4.33 3.95
N LEU A 81 -3.69 -4.10 3.42
CA LEU A 81 -3.50 -3.78 2.00
C LEU A 81 -3.21 -5.04 1.19
N ARG A 82 -3.83 -5.13 0.02
CA ARG A 82 -3.76 -6.28 -0.89
C ARG A 82 -3.33 -5.84 -2.27
N VAL A 83 -2.80 -6.80 -3.04
CA VAL A 83 -2.52 -6.57 -4.46
C VAL A 83 -3.79 -6.11 -5.16
N GLY A 84 -3.66 -5.05 -5.94
CA GLY A 84 -4.74 -4.40 -6.66
C GLY A 84 -5.43 -3.28 -5.88
N ASP A 85 -5.36 -3.23 -4.54
CA ASP A 85 -6.16 -2.27 -3.76
C ASP A 85 -6.00 -0.82 -4.29
N VAL A 86 -7.13 -0.14 -4.39
CA VAL A 86 -7.27 1.22 -4.89
C VAL A 86 -7.63 2.09 -3.71
N VAL A 87 -6.65 2.82 -3.19
CA VAL A 87 -6.71 3.50 -1.89
C VAL A 87 -6.70 5.01 -2.09
N PRO A 88 -7.82 5.71 -1.79
CA PRO A 88 -7.83 7.17 -1.76
C PRO A 88 -6.73 7.71 -0.86
N THR A 89 -5.75 8.40 -1.45
CA THR A 89 -4.55 8.89 -0.77
C THR A 89 -4.17 10.23 -1.42
N PRO A 90 -4.45 11.38 -0.77
CA PRO A 90 -4.14 12.69 -1.33
C PRO A 90 -2.70 12.75 -1.85
N PRO A 91 -2.44 13.29 -3.06
CA PRO A 91 -3.33 14.09 -3.92
C PRO A 91 -4.33 13.29 -4.79
N GLY A 92 -4.27 11.95 -4.79
CA GLY A 92 -5.02 11.15 -5.75
C GLY A 92 -5.48 9.80 -5.19
N ILE A 93 -5.35 8.78 -6.02
CA ILE A 93 -5.68 7.41 -5.70
C ILE A 93 -4.42 6.56 -5.86
N MET A 94 -4.06 5.84 -4.81
CA MET A 94 -2.95 4.90 -4.83
C MET A 94 -3.43 3.51 -5.26
N THR A 95 -2.81 2.97 -6.29
CA THR A 95 -2.97 1.57 -6.69
C THR A 95 -1.81 0.74 -6.15
N ILE A 96 -2.13 -0.35 -5.45
CA ILE A 96 -1.17 -1.32 -4.95
C ILE A 96 -0.89 -2.36 -6.04
N LEU A 97 0.37 -2.47 -6.51
CA LEU A 97 0.70 -3.30 -7.68
C LEU A 97 1.25 -4.69 -7.30
N GLY A 98 1.98 -4.79 -6.20
CA GLY A 98 2.69 -6.02 -5.79
C GLY A 98 4.22 -5.86 -5.86
N PRO A 99 5.00 -6.92 -5.57
CA PRO A 99 4.56 -8.30 -5.38
C PRO A 99 3.79 -8.53 -4.08
N PRO A 100 3.02 -9.64 -3.97
CA PRO A 100 2.42 -10.06 -2.71
C PRO A 100 3.49 -10.46 -1.69
N ALA A 101 3.20 -10.26 -0.41
CA ALA A 101 4.04 -10.72 0.70
C ALA A 101 4.00 -12.25 0.85
N THR A 102 2.84 -12.84 0.56
CA THR A 102 2.62 -14.29 0.51
C THR A 102 1.41 -14.58 -0.39
N VAL A 103 1.41 -15.75 -1.03
CA VAL A 103 0.26 -16.27 -1.79
C VAL A 103 -0.51 -17.35 -1.02
N ALA A 104 -0.03 -17.74 0.17
CA ALA A 104 -0.68 -18.75 1.00
C ALA A 104 -1.95 -18.24 1.69
N VAL A 105 -2.11 -16.91 1.77
CA VAL A 105 -3.28 -16.25 2.35
C VAL A 105 -3.86 -15.32 1.30
N ASN A 106 -5.16 -15.44 1.06
CA ASN A 106 -5.92 -14.55 0.20
C ASN A 106 -7.07 -13.99 1.01
N ASP A 107 -7.12 -12.66 1.16
CA ASP A 107 -8.25 -12.02 1.80
C ASP A 107 -9.35 -11.78 0.78
N THR A 108 -10.50 -12.42 0.98
CA THR A 108 -11.66 -12.37 0.09
C THR A 108 -12.68 -11.29 0.45
N SER A 109 -12.38 -10.46 1.45
CA SER A 109 -13.25 -9.37 1.89
C SER A 109 -13.40 -8.29 0.81
N PRO A 110 -14.52 -7.57 0.76
CA PRO A 110 -14.65 -6.41 -0.12
C PRO A 110 -13.59 -5.32 0.18
N PRO A 111 -13.34 -4.40 -0.78
CA PRO A 111 -12.62 -3.15 -0.52
C PRO A 111 -13.30 -2.30 0.57
#